data_AF-Q2RS16-F1
#
_entry.id   AF-Q2RS16-F1
#
_cell.length_a   1.000
_cell.length_b   1.000
_cell.length_c   1.000
_cell.angle_alpha   90.00
_cell.angle_beta   90.00
_cell.angle_gamma   90.00
#
_symmetry.space_group_name_H-M   'P 1'
#
loop_
_entity.id
_entity.type
_entity.pdbx_description
1 polymer ?
#
loop_
_entity_poly.entity_id
_entity_poly.type
_entity_poly.pdbx_seq_one_letter_code
_entity_poly.pdbx_strand_id
1 'polypeptide(L)'
;MPQVIHQLISSCDRKLPKELWIDFSTLDFTRPSGVVFISNLIQWLDAKGTKVVLEGLSPHRQSNKFLDDALFFEQHLGTKLRPYSSPRPTTIPLKKVTQAESHGWLEMDLTPWLSNHFSVPESSLREFRVCLSELFNNIADHTCCEIGSIFCQYYPNEGRILISVADFGAGIPSVVRRFSPKISSIDAILKATEDGFTTKTSPRNRGAGLHYLLQNVVLRNGGSVTIYSHNGIVSFKKEGERICPHPRVVSGFSPGTLFDIEFRKDTIEVLDDEEEDFEW
;
A
#
# COMPACT_ATOMS: atom_id res chain seq x y z
N MET A 1 -2.20 -14.26 -1.63
CA MET A 1 -0.94 -13.75 -1.03
C MET A 1 -0.88 -13.79 0.49
N PRO A 2 -1.91 -13.44 1.30
CA PRO A 2 -1.73 -13.52 2.76
C PRO A 2 -1.63 -14.93 3.37
N GLN A 3 -2.04 -16.00 2.64
CA GLN A 3 -1.97 -17.40 3.10
C GLN A 3 -0.56 -17.88 3.52
N VAL A 4 0.50 -17.23 3.04
CA VAL A 4 1.89 -17.67 3.18
C VAL A 4 2.34 -17.72 4.65
N ILE A 5 1.96 -16.74 5.48
CA ILE A 5 2.49 -16.62 6.85
C ILE A 5 1.86 -17.61 7.83
N HIS A 6 0.57 -17.90 7.70
CA HIS A 6 -0.05 -18.90 8.55
C HIS A 6 0.46 -20.30 8.21
N GLN A 7 0.61 -20.61 6.91
CA GLN A 7 1.26 -21.85 6.49
C GLN A 7 2.64 -21.97 7.14
N LEU A 8 3.49 -20.95 7.00
CA LEU A 8 4.82 -20.84 7.64
C LEU A 8 4.81 -21.12 9.15
N ILE A 9 3.92 -20.47 9.91
CA ILE A 9 3.87 -20.61 11.38
C ILE A 9 3.26 -21.97 11.80
N SER A 10 2.29 -22.46 11.04
CA SER A 10 1.64 -23.76 11.30
C SER A 10 2.50 -24.96 10.92
N SER A 11 3.38 -24.81 9.93
CA SER A 11 4.28 -25.87 9.45
C SER A 11 5.57 -25.98 10.25
N CYS A 12 5.94 -24.94 10.99
CA CYS A 12 7.22 -24.88 11.71
C CYS A 12 6.97 -24.64 13.20
N ASP A 13 6.78 -25.68 14.03
CA ASP A 13 6.75 -25.74 15.52
C ASP A 13 6.61 -24.40 16.29
N ARG A 14 5.72 -23.51 15.83
CA ARG A 14 5.61 -22.10 16.25
C ARG A 14 6.93 -21.30 16.23
N LYS A 15 7.94 -21.72 15.46
CA LYS A 15 9.21 -21.01 15.24
C LYS A 15 9.41 -20.74 13.76
N LEU A 16 9.85 -19.54 13.41
CA LEU A 16 10.20 -19.23 12.03
C LEU A 16 11.39 -20.08 11.56
N PRO A 17 11.40 -20.54 10.30
CA PRO A 17 12.52 -21.30 9.76
C PRO A 17 13.78 -20.42 9.66
N LYS A 18 14.96 -21.03 9.67
CA LYS A 18 16.22 -20.29 9.43
C LYS A 18 16.29 -19.72 8.01
N GLU A 19 15.70 -20.43 7.05
CA GLU A 19 15.67 -20.05 5.65
C GLU A 19 14.27 -20.30 5.08
N LEU A 20 13.78 -19.38 4.26
CA LEU A 20 12.51 -19.48 3.54
C LEU A 20 12.74 -19.23 2.05
N TRP A 21 12.16 -20.10 1.21
CA TRP A 21 12.26 -19.99 -0.23
C TRP A 21 10.95 -19.45 -0.79
N ILE A 22 11.04 -18.43 -1.65
CA ILE A 22 9.91 -17.87 -2.39
C ILE A 22 10.13 -18.17 -3.87
N ASP A 23 9.30 -19.06 -4.41
CA ASP A 23 9.39 -19.49 -5.81
C ASP A 23 8.57 -18.59 -6.75
N PHE A 24 9.25 -17.98 -7.72
CA PHE A 24 8.67 -17.15 -8.78
C PHE A 24 8.43 -17.93 -10.07
N SER A 25 8.70 -19.24 -10.11
CA SER A 25 8.58 -20.07 -11.31
C SER A 25 7.14 -20.19 -11.84
N THR A 26 6.14 -19.94 -11.00
CA THR A 26 4.71 -19.96 -11.35
C THR A 26 4.08 -18.56 -11.37
N LEU A 27 4.87 -17.50 -11.12
CA LEU A 27 4.36 -16.14 -11.15
C LEU A 27 4.16 -15.69 -12.59
N ASP A 28 2.91 -15.49 -13.00
CA ASP A 28 2.59 -14.96 -14.34
C ASP A 28 2.32 -13.45 -14.32
N PHE A 29 1.75 -12.94 -13.23
CA PHE A 29 1.41 -11.52 -13.06
C PHE A 29 1.44 -11.13 -11.59
N THR A 30 1.76 -9.87 -11.31
CA THR A 30 1.66 -9.28 -9.96
C THR A 30 1.06 -7.89 -10.03
N ARG A 31 0.24 -7.56 -9.04
CA ARG A 31 -0.28 -6.20 -8.80
C ARG A 31 0.66 -5.46 -7.84
N PRO A 32 0.60 -4.12 -7.75
CA PRO A 32 1.35 -3.35 -6.75
C PRO A 32 1.27 -3.93 -5.34
N SER A 33 0.08 -4.39 -4.91
CA SER A 33 -0.11 -4.97 -3.58
C SER A 33 0.71 -6.24 -3.37
N GLY A 34 0.97 -7.02 -4.41
CA GLY A 34 1.88 -8.16 -4.33
C GLY A 34 3.33 -7.79 -4.19
N VAL A 35 3.79 -6.79 -4.96
CA VAL A 35 5.16 -6.29 -4.88
C VAL A 35 5.46 -5.78 -3.47
N VAL A 36 4.58 -4.92 -2.96
CA VAL A 36 4.71 -4.31 -1.63
C VAL A 36 4.58 -5.37 -0.53
N PHE A 37 3.62 -6.29 -0.63
CA PHE A 37 3.44 -7.35 0.36
C PHE A 37 4.67 -8.25 0.48
N ILE A 38 5.21 -8.73 -0.65
CA ILE A 38 6.38 -9.62 -0.64
C ILE A 38 7.60 -8.85 -0.12
N SER A 39 7.79 -7.59 -0.51
CA SER A 39 8.89 -6.79 0.01
C SER A 39 8.82 -6.60 1.53
N ASN A 40 7.64 -6.27 2.06
CA ASN A 40 7.45 -6.12 3.50
C ASN A 40 7.60 -7.46 4.23
N LEU A 41 7.15 -8.57 3.64
CA LEU A 41 7.34 -9.90 4.19
C LEU A 41 8.83 -10.26 4.28
N ILE A 42 9.61 -10.01 3.23
CA ILE A 42 11.06 -10.26 3.23
C ILE A 42 11.73 -9.48 4.37
N GLN A 43 11.41 -8.19 4.50
CA GLN A 43 11.95 -7.33 5.56
C GLN A 43 11.56 -7.82 6.97
N TRP A 44 10.30 -8.23 7.14
CA TRP A 44 9.82 -8.75 8.42
C TRP A 44 10.50 -10.07 8.81
N LEU A 45 10.73 -10.96 7.85
CA LEU A 45 11.43 -12.24 8.06
C LEU A 45 12.91 -12.00 8.40
N ASP A 46 13.58 -11.11 7.68
CA ASP A 46 14.98 -10.74 7.92
C ASP A 46 15.17 -10.17 9.33
N ALA A 47 14.28 -9.27 9.77
CA ALA A 47 14.26 -8.73 11.12
C ALA A 47 14.00 -9.80 12.22
N LYS A 48 13.48 -10.97 11.84
CA LYS A 48 13.30 -12.14 12.72
C LYS A 48 14.40 -13.18 12.59
N GLY A 49 15.45 -12.91 11.80
CA GLY A 49 16.58 -13.80 11.58
C GLY A 49 16.29 -14.95 10.61
N THR A 50 15.22 -14.85 9.83
CA THR A 50 14.92 -15.77 8.72
C THR A 50 15.51 -15.21 7.44
N LYS A 51 16.47 -15.92 6.86
CA LYS A 51 17.00 -15.61 5.53
C LYS A 51 15.95 -15.94 4.47
N VAL A 52 15.70 -15.03 3.54
CA VAL A 52 14.80 -15.30 2.40
C VAL A 52 15.61 -15.52 1.13
N VAL A 53 15.29 -16.58 0.40
CA VAL A 53 15.88 -16.93 -0.89
C VAL A 53 14.80 -16.82 -1.96
N LEU A 54 15.07 -16.07 -3.03
CA LEU A 54 14.17 -15.98 -4.19
C LEU A 54 14.64 -16.99 -5.24
N GLU A 55 13.75 -17.89 -5.66
CA GLU A 55 14.04 -18.93 -6.65
C GLU A 55 13.08 -18.87 -7.85
N GLY A 56 13.30 -19.72 -8.86
CA GLY A 56 12.48 -19.75 -10.07
C GLY A 56 12.62 -18.49 -10.95
N LEU A 57 13.68 -17.71 -10.73
CA LEU A 57 13.95 -16.47 -11.45
C LEU A 57 14.38 -16.76 -12.89
N SER A 58 13.67 -16.16 -13.83
CA SER A 58 13.98 -16.24 -15.26
C SER A 58 13.84 -14.86 -15.90
N PRO A 59 14.87 -14.33 -16.59
CA PRO A 59 14.83 -13.03 -17.26
C PRO A 59 13.90 -13.01 -18.48
N HIS A 60 13.40 -14.17 -18.91
CA HIS A 60 12.53 -14.29 -20.07
C HIS A 60 11.03 -14.19 -19.72
N ARG A 61 10.66 -14.46 -18.46
CA ARG A 61 9.27 -14.39 -17.99
C ARG A 61 8.80 -12.95 -17.81
N GLN A 62 7.57 -12.65 -18.22
CA GLN A 62 7.04 -11.29 -18.22
C GLN A 62 6.87 -10.71 -16.81
N SER A 63 6.42 -11.52 -15.85
CA SER A 63 6.35 -11.16 -14.43
C SER A 63 7.70 -10.75 -13.85
N ASN A 64 8.74 -11.54 -14.11
CA ASN A 64 10.11 -11.23 -13.67
C ASN A 64 10.66 -10.00 -14.38
N LYS A 65 10.42 -9.85 -15.70
CA LYS A 65 10.80 -8.61 -16.40
C LYS A 65 10.14 -7.39 -15.76
N PHE A 66 8.86 -7.48 -15.43
CA PHE A 66 8.15 -6.40 -14.75
C PHE A 66 8.75 -6.08 -13.38
N LEU A 67 8.98 -7.08 -12.53
CA LEU A 67 9.58 -6.90 -11.20
C LEU A 67 11.01 -6.33 -11.28
N ASP A 68 11.79 -6.79 -12.24
CA ASP A 68 13.16 -6.37 -12.48
C ASP A 68 13.23 -4.95 -13.06
N ASP A 69 12.30 -4.56 -13.94
CA ASP A 69 12.11 -3.17 -14.39
C ASP A 69 11.74 -2.27 -13.20
N ALA A 70 10.91 -2.77 -12.28
CA ALA A 70 10.47 -2.05 -11.10
C ALA A 70 11.48 -2.08 -9.93
N LEU A 71 12.73 -2.50 -10.20
CA LEU A 71 13.86 -2.55 -9.26
C LEU A 71 13.67 -3.50 -8.06
N PHE A 72 12.69 -4.40 -8.10
CA PHE A 72 12.40 -5.31 -6.99
C PHE A 72 13.59 -6.25 -6.69
N PHE A 73 14.16 -6.88 -7.71
CA PHE A 73 15.27 -7.81 -7.51
C PHE A 73 16.56 -7.10 -7.10
N GLU A 74 16.84 -5.92 -7.64
CA GLU A 74 17.99 -5.12 -7.20
C GLU A 74 17.89 -4.81 -5.71
N GLN A 75 16.70 -4.41 -5.23
CA GLN A 75 16.48 -4.09 -3.82
C GLN A 75 16.59 -5.30 -2.88
N HIS A 76 16.29 -6.52 -3.34
CA HIS A 76 16.26 -7.72 -2.50
C HIS A 76 17.46 -8.67 -2.69
N LEU A 77 18.13 -8.61 -3.84
CA LEU A 77 19.27 -9.46 -4.21
C LEU A 77 20.58 -8.67 -4.38
N GLY A 78 20.51 -7.32 -4.37
CA GLY A 78 21.66 -6.45 -4.63
C GLY A 78 22.07 -6.37 -6.11
N THR A 79 21.33 -7.01 -7.01
CA THR A 79 21.60 -6.99 -8.45
C THR A 79 20.31 -7.16 -9.27
N LYS A 80 20.34 -6.65 -10.50
CA LYS A 80 19.26 -6.84 -11.49
C LYS A 80 19.40 -8.21 -12.16
N LEU A 81 18.27 -8.77 -12.58
CA LEU A 81 18.27 -9.98 -13.43
C LEU A 81 18.70 -9.67 -14.87
N ARG A 82 18.41 -8.45 -15.35
CA ARG A 82 18.81 -7.96 -16.68
C ARG A 82 19.60 -6.66 -16.53
N PRO A 83 20.77 -6.51 -17.16
CA PRO A 83 21.62 -5.32 -17.00
C PRO A 83 20.95 -3.98 -17.33
N TYR A 84 20.01 -3.98 -18.28
CA TYR A 84 19.34 -2.78 -18.78
C TYR A 84 17.92 -2.60 -18.24
N SER A 85 17.52 -3.33 -17.19
CA SER A 85 16.21 -3.09 -16.58
C SER A 85 16.14 -1.70 -15.97
N SER A 86 15.01 -1.03 -16.14
CA SER A 86 14.76 0.31 -15.62
C SER A 86 13.27 0.52 -15.37
N PRO A 87 12.88 1.38 -14.41
CA PRO A 87 11.48 1.71 -14.19
C PRO A 87 10.79 2.15 -15.48
N ARG A 88 9.58 1.63 -15.69
CA ARG A 88 8.75 2.00 -16.84
C ARG A 88 8.10 3.37 -16.57
N PRO A 89 7.75 4.16 -17.59
CA PRO A 89 7.04 5.43 -17.39
C PRO A 89 5.73 5.27 -16.59
N THR A 90 5.08 4.12 -16.72
CA THR A 90 3.84 3.75 -16.01
C THR A 90 4.06 3.24 -14.58
N THR A 91 5.29 3.25 -14.06
CA THR A 91 5.63 2.61 -12.80
C THR A 91 6.48 3.54 -11.96
N ILE A 92 6.01 3.83 -10.75
CA ILE A 92 6.90 4.29 -9.68
C ILE A 92 7.40 3.01 -8.98
N PRO A 93 8.71 2.72 -9.02
CA PRO A 93 9.26 1.50 -8.46
C PRO A 93 9.06 1.47 -6.94
N LEU A 94 9.26 0.29 -6.36
CA LEU A 94 9.16 0.12 -4.91
C LEU A 94 10.06 1.14 -4.21
N LYS A 95 9.49 1.96 -3.35
CA LYS A 95 10.22 2.95 -2.56
C LYS A 95 9.92 2.77 -1.08
N LYS A 96 10.95 2.85 -0.27
CA LYS A 96 10.83 3.03 1.18
C LYS A 96 10.79 4.52 1.46
N VAL A 97 9.76 4.96 2.16
CA VAL A 97 9.50 6.38 2.44
C VAL A 97 9.35 6.52 3.95
N THR A 98 10.21 7.33 4.56
CA THR A 98 10.05 7.72 5.96
C THR A 98 8.97 8.80 6.09
N GLN A 99 8.44 9.01 7.30
CA GLN A 99 7.52 10.11 7.54
C GLN A 99 8.11 11.47 7.13
N ALA A 100 9.37 11.73 7.50
CA ALA A 100 10.06 13.00 7.25
C ALA A 100 10.20 13.29 5.74
N GLU A 101 10.37 12.24 4.93
CA GLU A 101 10.53 12.35 3.48
C GLU A 101 9.18 12.32 2.73
N SER A 102 8.12 11.82 3.38
CA SER A 102 6.84 11.52 2.72
C SER A 102 6.21 12.74 2.07
N HIS A 103 6.23 13.91 2.74
CA HIS A 103 5.64 15.13 2.21
C HIS A 103 6.35 15.60 0.93
N GLY A 104 7.68 15.74 0.97
CA GLY A 104 8.46 16.16 -0.19
C GLY A 104 8.35 15.15 -1.34
N TRP A 105 8.33 13.85 -1.05
CA TRP A 105 8.16 12.83 -2.07
C TRP A 105 6.77 12.86 -2.72
N LEU A 106 5.71 13.08 -1.93
CA LEU A 106 4.36 13.22 -2.47
C LEU A 106 4.26 14.41 -3.43
N GLU A 107 4.89 15.54 -3.08
CA GLU A 107 4.83 16.77 -3.87
C GLU A 107 5.75 16.75 -5.08
N MET A 108 6.98 16.26 -4.95
CA MET A 108 8.00 16.40 -6.00
C MET A 108 8.08 15.19 -6.93
N ASP A 109 7.59 14.02 -6.51
CA ASP A 109 7.68 12.79 -7.31
C ASP A 109 6.29 12.26 -7.70
N LEU A 110 5.42 11.99 -6.72
CA LEU A 110 4.16 11.32 -7.00
C LEU A 110 3.16 12.24 -7.72
N THR A 111 2.98 13.47 -7.24
CA THR A 111 1.99 14.40 -7.78
C THR A 111 2.26 14.77 -9.24
N PRO A 112 3.50 15.16 -9.64
CA PRO A 112 3.79 15.47 -11.03
C PRO A 112 3.63 14.24 -11.92
N TRP A 113 4.00 13.05 -11.42
CA TRP A 113 3.82 11.80 -12.14
C TRP A 113 2.33 11.48 -12.39
N LEU A 114 1.48 11.65 -11.38
CA LEU A 114 0.03 11.48 -11.49
C LEU A 114 -0.59 12.51 -12.45
N SER A 115 -0.24 13.78 -12.28
CA SER A 115 -0.69 14.91 -13.11
C SER A 115 -0.41 14.64 -14.58
N ASN A 116 0.81 14.22 -14.91
CA ASN A 116 1.20 13.91 -16.28
C ASN A 116 0.39 12.73 -16.89
N HIS A 117 0.17 11.64 -16.15
CA HIS A 117 -0.58 10.47 -16.65
C HIS A 117 -2.09 10.73 -16.74
N PHE A 118 -2.63 11.52 -15.84
CA PHE A 118 -4.03 11.92 -15.85
C PHE A 118 -4.30 13.12 -16.75
N SER A 119 -3.27 13.87 -17.14
CA SER A 119 -3.41 15.09 -17.92
C SER A 119 -4.33 16.10 -17.23
N VAL A 120 -4.12 16.26 -15.92
CA VAL A 120 -4.86 17.17 -15.04
C VAL A 120 -3.88 18.04 -14.26
N PRO A 121 -4.23 19.28 -13.91
CA PRO A 121 -3.42 20.12 -13.03
C PRO A 121 -3.12 19.46 -11.68
N GLU A 122 -1.98 19.79 -11.08
CA GLU A 122 -1.60 19.23 -9.77
C GLU A 122 -2.58 19.64 -8.65
N SER A 123 -3.21 20.81 -8.79
CA SER A 123 -4.29 21.30 -7.92
C SER A 123 -5.45 20.30 -7.84
N SER A 124 -5.78 19.65 -8.96
CA SER A 124 -6.82 18.60 -9.07
C SER A 124 -6.50 17.34 -8.25
N LEU A 125 -5.25 17.18 -7.80
CA LEU A 125 -4.78 16.04 -7.02
C LEU A 125 -4.59 16.36 -5.53
N ARG A 126 -4.96 17.57 -5.08
CA ARG A 126 -4.80 18.02 -3.69
C ARG A 126 -5.43 17.05 -2.69
N GLU A 127 -6.67 16.63 -2.93
CA GLU A 127 -7.37 15.74 -2.01
C GLU A 127 -6.73 14.38 -1.91
N PHE A 128 -6.19 13.89 -3.02
CA PHE A 128 -5.46 12.64 -3.07
C PHE A 128 -4.14 12.72 -2.28
N ARG A 129 -3.39 13.82 -2.43
CA ARG A 129 -2.17 14.08 -1.64
C ARG A 129 -2.45 14.11 -0.15
N VAL A 130 -3.53 14.79 0.27
CA VAL A 130 -3.95 14.82 1.69
C VAL A 130 -4.23 13.41 2.19
N CYS A 131 -4.97 12.59 1.43
CA CYS A 131 -5.25 11.21 1.80
C CYS A 131 -3.98 10.37 1.98
N LEU A 132 -3.00 10.46 1.08
CA LEU A 132 -1.75 9.71 1.19
C LEU A 132 -0.86 10.22 2.33
N SER A 133 -0.80 11.54 2.54
CA SER A 133 -0.06 12.13 3.66
C SER A 133 -0.59 11.63 5.01
N GLU A 134 -1.91 11.57 5.17
CA GLU A 134 -2.55 11.00 6.35
C GLU A 134 -2.24 9.51 6.52
N LEU A 135 -2.16 8.74 5.43
CA LEU A 135 -1.73 7.34 5.50
C LEU A 135 -0.28 7.20 5.98
N PHE A 136 0.65 8.01 5.47
CA PHE A 136 2.04 7.98 5.94
C PHE A 136 2.17 8.42 7.41
N ASN A 137 1.39 9.40 7.85
CA ASN A 137 1.33 9.78 9.27
C ASN A 137 0.82 8.63 10.15
N ASN A 138 -0.25 7.94 9.73
CA ASN A 138 -0.75 6.76 10.44
C ASN A 138 0.28 5.63 10.52
N ILE A 139 1.08 5.44 9.47
CA ILE A 139 2.18 4.47 9.47
C ILE A 139 3.25 4.89 10.49
N ALA A 140 3.66 6.16 10.52
CA ALA A 140 4.66 6.66 11.44
C ALA A 140 4.23 6.51 12.91
N ASP A 141 2.99 6.90 13.24
CA ASP A 141 2.50 6.88 14.62
C ASP A 141 2.26 5.48 15.19
N HIS A 142 2.14 4.47 14.32
CA HIS A 142 1.75 3.10 14.71
C HIS A 142 2.81 2.04 14.41
N THR A 143 3.95 2.43 13.85
CA THR A 143 5.06 1.52 13.57
C THR A 143 6.30 1.93 14.34
N CYS A 144 7.07 0.95 14.81
CA CYS A 144 8.32 1.20 15.54
C CYS A 144 9.49 1.63 14.64
N CYS A 145 9.28 1.67 13.33
CA CYS A 145 10.35 1.80 12.37
C CYS A 145 10.14 2.93 11.36
N GLU A 146 9.07 3.72 11.50
CA GLU A 146 8.79 4.98 10.75
C GLU A 146 8.88 4.91 9.22
N ILE A 147 8.94 3.71 8.64
CA ILE A 147 9.18 3.48 7.21
C ILE A 147 7.96 2.77 6.62
N GLY A 148 7.35 3.39 5.62
CA GLY A 148 6.37 2.77 4.74
C GLY A 148 7.00 2.33 3.43
N SER A 149 6.46 1.27 2.82
CA SER A 149 6.78 0.87 1.45
C SER A 149 5.64 1.30 0.53
N ILE A 150 5.96 1.91 -0.61
CA ILE A 150 4.99 2.32 -1.62
C ILE A 150 5.39 1.82 -3.01
N PHE A 151 4.38 1.48 -3.81
CA PHE A 151 4.53 1.12 -5.22
C PHE A 151 3.33 1.64 -6.00
N CYS A 152 3.57 2.27 -7.15
CA CYS A 152 2.50 2.80 -8.00
C CYS A 152 2.58 2.22 -9.41
N GLN A 153 1.44 1.82 -9.96
CA GLN A 153 1.31 1.35 -11.33
C GLN A 153 0.13 2.04 -12.02
N TYR A 154 0.40 2.69 -13.14
CA TYR A 154 -0.63 3.17 -14.06
C TYR A 154 -0.99 2.09 -15.08
N TYR A 155 -2.28 1.90 -15.32
CA TYR A 155 -2.83 1.01 -16.34
C TYR A 155 -3.53 1.86 -17.42
N PRO A 156 -2.81 2.30 -18.47
CA PRO A 156 -3.34 3.24 -19.46
C PRO A 156 -4.62 2.76 -20.15
N ASN A 157 -4.67 1.49 -20.53
CA ASN A 157 -5.82 0.89 -21.23
C ASN A 157 -7.07 0.79 -20.34
N GLU A 158 -6.90 0.86 -19.01
CA GLU A 158 -7.98 0.77 -18.04
C GLU A 158 -8.31 2.14 -17.43
N GLY A 159 -7.54 3.18 -17.76
CA GLY A 159 -7.74 4.53 -17.21
C GLY A 159 -7.63 4.60 -15.69
N ARG A 160 -6.81 3.74 -15.06
CA ARG A 160 -6.70 3.67 -13.59
C ARG A 160 -5.27 3.55 -13.11
N ILE A 161 -5.05 4.02 -11.89
CA ILE A 161 -3.79 3.87 -11.16
C ILE A 161 -4.04 3.00 -9.93
N LEU A 162 -3.12 2.07 -9.68
CA LEU A 162 -3.06 1.30 -8.44
C LEU A 162 -1.87 1.78 -7.62
N ILE A 163 -2.15 2.18 -6.38
CA ILE A 163 -1.14 2.62 -5.41
C ILE A 163 -1.26 1.69 -4.21
N SER A 164 -0.18 0.96 -3.94
CA SER A 164 -0.10 0.13 -2.75
C SER A 164 0.86 0.74 -1.76
N VAL A 165 0.40 0.91 -0.53
CA VAL A 165 1.18 1.43 0.60
C VAL A 165 1.11 0.39 1.71
N ALA A 166 2.25 0.02 2.29
CA ALA A 166 2.23 -0.88 3.43
C ALA A 166 3.31 -0.56 4.45
N ASP A 167 2.97 -0.83 5.70
CA ASP A 167 3.90 -0.80 6.82
C ASP A 167 4.21 -2.21 7.33
N PHE A 168 5.15 -2.30 8.26
CA PHE A 168 5.55 -3.54 8.94
C PHE A 168 5.35 -3.47 10.46
N GLY A 169 4.40 -2.63 10.89
CA GLY A 169 4.07 -2.41 12.29
C GLY A 169 3.10 -3.43 12.88
N ALA A 170 2.42 -3.01 13.95
CA ALA A 170 1.53 -3.90 14.70
C ALA A 170 0.24 -4.27 13.93
N GLY A 171 -0.15 -3.46 12.93
CA GLY A 171 -1.40 -3.59 12.20
C GLY A 171 -2.61 -3.02 12.93
N ILE A 172 -3.62 -2.61 12.17
CA ILE A 172 -4.87 -2.03 12.68
C ILE A 172 -5.50 -2.88 13.79
N PRO A 173 -5.67 -4.22 13.65
CA PRO A 173 -6.30 -5.02 14.69
C PRO A 173 -5.55 -4.98 16.03
N SER A 174 -4.22 -4.97 16.04
CA SER A 174 -3.45 -4.85 17.28
C SER A 174 -3.69 -3.52 17.99
N VAL A 175 -3.80 -2.44 17.22
CA VAL A 175 -4.00 -1.08 17.74
C VAL A 175 -5.41 -0.94 18.31
N VAL A 176 -6.44 -1.38 17.58
CA VAL A 176 -7.85 -1.29 18.02
C VAL A 176 -8.13 -2.23 19.19
N ARG A 177 -7.50 -3.41 19.26
CA ARG A 177 -7.65 -4.35 20.39
C ARG A 177 -7.17 -3.80 21.73
N ARG A 178 -6.37 -2.73 21.75
CA ARG A 178 -6.02 -2.05 23.01
C ARG A 178 -7.24 -1.42 23.69
N PHE A 179 -8.26 -1.05 22.91
CA PHE A 179 -9.50 -0.44 23.38
C PHE A 179 -10.69 -1.41 23.31
N SER A 180 -10.67 -2.36 22.38
CA SER A 180 -11.68 -3.40 22.23
C SER A 180 -11.03 -4.80 22.09
N PRO A 181 -10.64 -5.44 23.20
CA PRO A 181 -9.75 -6.62 23.19
C PRO A 181 -10.22 -7.83 22.37
N LYS A 182 -11.53 -8.00 22.20
CA LYS A 182 -12.13 -9.15 21.52
C LYS A 182 -12.52 -8.88 20.07
N ILE A 183 -12.20 -7.70 19.53
CA ILE A 183 -12.61 -7.33 18.17
C ILE A 183 -11.90 -8.21 17.13
N SER A 184 -12.68 -8.68 16.14
CA SER A 184 -12.13 -9.42 15.01
C SER A 184 -11.26 -8.51 14.14
N SER A 185 -10.39 -9.08 13.30
CA SER A 185 -9.55 -8.25 12.42
C SER A 185 -10.37 -7.48 11.38
N ILE A 186 -11.48 -8.05 10.90
CA ILE A 186 -12.43 -7.37 10.01
C ILE A 186 -13.09 -6.20 10.75
N ASP A 187 -13.66 -6.46 11.92
CA ASP A 187 -14.37 -5.44 12.68
C ASP A 187 -13.42 -4.33 13.14
N ALA A 188 -12.15 -4.65 13.39
CA ALA A 188 -11.13 -3.65 13.69
C ALA A 188 -10.85 -2.74 12.49
N ILE A 189 -10.78 -3.28 11.28
CA ILE A 189 -10.62 -2.49 10.05
C ILE A 189 -11.84 -1.60 9.85
N LEU A 190 -13.07 -2.17 9.98
CA LEU A 190 -14.31 -1.40 9.87
C LEU A 190 -14.36 -0.27 10.90
N LYS A 191 -14.01 -0.57 12.16
CA LYS A 191 -13.97 0.40 13.25
C LYS A 191 -12.96 1.52 12.98
N ALA A 192 -11.80 1.18 12.42
CA ALA A 192 -10.76 2.15 12.07
C ALA A 192 -11.16 3.09 10.91
N THR A 193 -12.14 2.70 10.09
CA THR A 193 -12.66 3.50 8.98
C THR A 193 -13.91 4.33 9.34
N GLU A 194 -14.42 4.21 10.56
CA GLU A 194 -15.53 5.04 11.05
C GLU A 194 -15.08 6.50 11.20
N ASP A 195 -16.01 7.42 10.91
CA ASP A 195 -15.75 8.85 11.08
C ASP A 195 -15.43 9.20 12.54
N GLY A 196 -14.41 10.02 12.73
CA GLY A 196 -13.92 10.45 14.05
C GLY A 196 -13.25 9.35 14.88
N PHE A 197 -13.05 8.14 14.35
CA PHE A 197 -12.32 7.11 15.09
C PHE A 197 -10.82 7.42 15.14
N THR A 198 -10.31 7.62 16.36
CA THR A 198 -8.88 7.78 16.62
C THR A 198 -8.53 7.08 17.92
N THR A 199 -7.36 6.45 17.96
CA THR A 199 -6.80 5.92 19.21
C THR A 199 -6.14 6.98 20.10
N LYS A 200 -6.25 8.27 19.74
CA LYS A 200 -5.76 9.44 20.50
C LYS A 200 -4.30 9.34 20.95
N THR A 201 -3.47 8.64 20.18
CA THR A 201 -2.05 8.44 20.49
C THR A 201 -1.18 9.67 20.20
N SER A 202 -1.68 10.62 19.41
CA SER A 202 -1.04 11.91 19.13
C SER A 202 -2.08 13.03 18.96
N PRO A 203 -1.85 14.25 19.47
CA PRO A 203 -2.76 15.39 19.30
C PRO A 203 -2.89 15.87 17.84
N ARG A 204 -2.05 15.37 16.93
CA ARG A 204 -2.16 15.63 15.47
C ARG A 204 -3.23 14.78 14.78
N ASN A 205 -3.57 13.59 15.31
CA ASN A 205 -4.50 12.67 14.65
C ASN A 205 -5.94 12.92 15.04
N ARG A 206 -6.64 13.72 14.22
CA ARG A 206 -8.08 14.02 14.40
C ARG A 206 -9.01 12.85 14.08
N GLY A 207 -8.51 11.67 13.72
CA GLY A 207 -9.34 10.49 13.45
C GLY A 207 -10.09 10.52 12.13
N ALA A 208 -9.70 11.41 11.21
CA ALA A 208 -10.35 11.58 9.92
C ALA A 208 -9.67 10.79 8.79
N GLY A 209 -8.39 10.42 8.90
CA GLY A 209 -7.56 10.00 7.75
C GLY A 209 -8.15 8.84 6.92
N LEU A 210 -8.53 7.72 7.56
CA LEU A 210 -9.07 6.56 6.84
C LEU A 210 -10.51 6.79 6.34
N HIS A 211 -11.35 7.45 7.13
CA HIS A 211 -12.68 7.84 6.68
C HIS A 211 -12.61 8.76 5.46
N TYR A 212 -11.74 9.77 5.52
CA TYR A 212 -11.48 10.74 4.46
C TYR A 212 -10.98 10.09 3.19
N LEU A 213 -10.06 9.12 3.31
CA LEU A 213 -9.61 8.29 2.21
C LEU A 213 -10.78 7.59 1.52
N LEU A 214 -11.68 6.96 2.27
CA LEU A 214 -12.85 6.28 1.69
C LEU A 214 -13.81 7.26 1.01
N GLN A 215 -14.07 8.43 1.59
CA GLN A 215 -14.92 9.45 0.99
C GLN A 215 -14.36 9.93 -0.35
N ASN A 216 -13.06 10.27 -0.41
CA ASN A 216 -12.46 10.81 -1.62
C ASN A 216 -12.19 9.75 -2.70
N VAL A 217 -11.61 8.61 -2.33
CA VAL A 217 -11.25 7.57 -3.31
C VAL A 217 -12.47 6.76 -3.74
N VAL A 218 -13.30 6.32 -2.79
CA VAL A 218 -14.40 5.40 -3.11
C VAL A 218 -15.64 6.17 -3.54
N LEU A 219 -16.11 7.13 -2.73
CA LEU A 219 -17.39 7.78 -3.01
C LEU A 219 -17.30 8.84 -4.12
N ARG A 220 -16.32 9.76 -4.04
CA ARG A 220 -16.14 10.86 -5.01
C ARG A 220 -15.49 10.38 -6.31
N ASN A 221 -14.31 9.76 -6.22
CA ASN A 221 -13.59 9.27 -7.41
C ASN A 221 -14.20 7.97 -8.00
N GLY A 222 -14.98 7.20 -7.24
CA GLY A 222 -15.53 5.93 -7.75
C GLY A 222 -14.49 4.83 -7.94
N GLY A 223 -13.33 4.98 -7.30
CA GLY A 223 -12.28 3.97 -7.21
C GLY A 223 -12.58 2.93 -6.12
N SER A 224 -11.53 2.28 -5.61
CA SER A 224 -11.68 1.33 -4.51
C SER A 224 -10.49 1.34 -3.56
N VAL A 225 -10.73 0.95 -2.30
CA VAL A 225 -9.66 0.81 -1.30
C VAL A 225 -9.77 -0.57 -0.69
N THR A 226 -8.70 -1.36 -0.70
CA THR A 226 -8.63 -2.62 0.02
C THR A 226 -7.59 -2.52 1.13
N ILE A 227 -8.02 -2.80 2.36
CA ILE A 227 -7.16 -2.82 3.54
C ILE A 227 -6.91 -4.28 3.93
N TYR A 228 -5.64 -4.64 4.07
CA TYR A 228 -5.18 -5.93 4.54
C TYR A 228 -4.46 -5.71 5.88
N SER A 229 -4.93 -6.36 6.95
CA SER A 229 -4.21 -6.33 8.21
C SER A 229 -4.52 -7.58 9.03
N HIS A 230 -3.47 -8.23 9.53
CA HIS A 230 -3.54 -9.56 10.14
C HIS A 230 -4.22 -10.55 9.19
N ASN A 231 -5.29 -11.21 9.63
CA ASN A 231 -6.09 -12.15 8.84
C ASN A 231 -7.37 -11.52 8.25
N GLY A 232 -7.54 -10.20 8.39
CA GLY A 232 -8.68 -9.45 7.85
C GLY A 232 -8.34 -8.75 6.55
N ILE A 233 -9.26 -8.84 5.59
CA ILE A 233 -9.23 -8.08 4.34
C ILE A 233 -10.59 -7.41 4.18
N VAL A 234 -10.62 -6.10 3.97
CA VAL A 234 -11.87 -5.39 3.66
C VAL A 234 -11.66 -4.56 2.42
N SER A 235 -12.43 -4.85 1.36
CA SER A 235 -12.47 -4.03 0.15
C SER A 235 -13.66 -3.09 0.21
N PHE A 236 -13.43 -1.79 0.06
CA PHE A 236 -14.45 -0.75 0.04
C PHE A 236 -14.67 -0.33 -1.42
N LYS A 237 -15.93 -0.38 -1.86
CA LYS A 237 -16.36 -0.03 -3.22
C LYS A 237 -17.61 0.83 -3.18
N LYS A 238 -17.83 1.61 -4.24
CA LYS A 238 -19.06 2.39 -4.41
C LYS A 238 -20.18 1.49 -4.95
N GLU A 239 -21.32 1.46 -4.26
CA GLU A 239 -22.56 0.84 -4.74
C GLU A 239 -23.69 1.88 -4.63
N GLY A 240 -24.14 2.40 -5.77
CA GLY A 240 -24.98 3.60 -5.79
C GLY A 240 -24.24 4.80 -5.17
N GLU A 241 -24.89 5.55 -4.27
CA GLU A 241 -24.27 6.68 -3.55
C GLU A 241 -23.73 6.29 -2.16
N ARG A 242 -23.30 5.04 -1.99
CA ARG A 242 -22.81 4.52 -0.71
C ARG A 242 -21.49 3.79 -0.85
N ILE A 243 -20.71 3.84 0.22
CA ILE A 243 -19.49 3.05 0.38
C ILE A 243 -19.89 1.72 1.00
N CYS A 244 -19.64 0.62 0.29
CA CYS A 244 -19.96 -0.73 0.72
C CYS A 244 -18.67 -1.52 1.06
N PRO A 245 -18.54 -2.03 2.30
CA PRO A 245 -17.45 -2.91 2.67
C PRO A 245 -17.72 -4.37 2.25
N HIS A 246 -16.71 -5.01 1.67
CA HIS A 246 -16.70 -6.43 1.30
C HIS A 246 -15.62 -7.15 2.12
N PRO A 247 -15.97 -7.67 3.30
CA PRO A 247 -15.03 -8.32 4.20
C PRO A 247 -14.68 -9.75 3.75
N ARG A 248 -13.44 -10.16 4.00
CA ARG A 248 -12.94 -11.53 3.80
C ARG A 248 -11.96 -11.86 4.91
N VAL A 249 -12.11 -13.06 5.47
CA VAL A 249 -11.09 -13.65 6.35
C VAL A 249 -10.20 -14.56 5.51
N VAL A 250 -8.91 -14.52 5.78
CA VAL A 250 -7.96 -15.47 5.21
C VAL A 250 -7.35 -16.31 6.32
N SER A 251 -6.94 -17.54 6.00
CA SER A 251 -6.20 -18.38 6.95
C SER A 251 -4.85 -17.74 7.32
N GLY A 252 -4.31 -16.93 6.41
CA GLY A 252 -3.07 -16.20 6.51
C GLY A 252 -2.98 -15.08 7.54
N PHE A 253 -1.76 -14.60 7.78
CA PHE A 253 -1.49 -13.40 8.56
C PHE A 253 -0.70 -12.41 7.70
N SER A 254 -0.95 -11.11 7.84
CA SER A 254 -0.15 -10.03 7.28
C SER A 254 0.47 -9.22 8.44
N PRO A 255 1.80 -9.11 8.55
CA PRO A 255 2.42 -8.14 9.44
C PRO A 255 2.06 -6.72 8.97
N GLY A 256 1.88 -5.80 9.91
CA GLY A 256 1.50 -4.42 9.60
C GLY A 256 0.13 -4.26 8.96
N THR A 257 0.02 -3.22 8.14
CA THR A 257 -1.16 -2.90 7.34
C THR A 257 -0.73 -2.66 5.90
N LEU A 258 -1.50 -3.17 4.93
CA LEU A 258 -1.37 -2.83 3.52
C LEU A 258 -2.67 -2.17 3.04
N PHE A 259 -2.53 -1.05 2.36
CA PHE A 259 -3.57 -0.34 1.64
C PHE A 259 -3.32 -0.54 0.15
N ASP A 260 -4.32 -1.05 -0.58
CA ASP A 260 -4.32 -1.15 -2.04
C ASP A 260 -5.40 -0.20 -2.56
N ILE A 261 -4.98 0.89 -3.19
CA ILE A 261 -5.83 2.02 -3.57
C ILE A 261 -5.93 2.03 -5.09
N GLU A 262 -7.14 1.89 -5.60
CA GLU A 262 -7.46 2.04 -7.02
C GLU A 262 -8.09 3.41 -7.24
N PHE A 263 -7.47 4.20 -8.10
CA PHE A 263 -7.92 5.54 -8.45
C PHE A 263 -8.20 5.63 -9.95
N ARG A 264 -9.31 6.26 -10.30
CA ARG A 264 -9.81 6.36 -11.68
C ARG A 264 -9.45 7.72 -12.27
N LYS A 265 -8.98 7.72 -13.52
CA LYS A 265 -8.65 8.93 -14.28
C LYS A 265 -9.91 9.70 -14.69
N ASP A 266 -10.95 8.98 -15.08
CA ASP A 266 -12.14 9.52 -15.77
C ASP A 266 -13.11 10.28 -14.85
N THR A 267 -12.84 10.30 -13.55
CA THR A 267 -13.68 10.90 -12.51
C THR A 267 -12.96 11.99 -11.72
N ILE A 268 -11.77 12.41 -12.19
CA ILE A 268 -11.03 13.50 -11.57
C ILE A 268 -11.66 14.82 -12.01
N GLU A 269 -12.10 15.62 -11.05
CA GLU A 269 -12.53 16.99 -11.29
C GLU A 269 -11.30 17.82 -11.67
N VAL A 270 -11.35 18.44 -12.84
CA VAL A 270 -10.30 19.36 -13.29
C VAL A 270 -10.54 20.69 -12.62
N LEU A 271 -9.65 21.06 -11.71
CA LEU A 271 -9.60 22.37 -11.09
C LEU A 271 -8.73 23.28 -11.95
N ASP A 272 -9.17 24.52 -12.12
CA ASP A 272 -8.32 25.56 -12.71
C ASP A 272 -7.18 25.86 -11.72
N ASP A 273 -5.96 25.98 -12.24
CA ASP A 273 -4.87 26.60 -11.49
C ASP A 273 -5.17 28.10 -11.44
N GLU A 274 -6.12 28.51 -10.58
CA GLU A 274 -6.22 29.92 -10.23
C GLU A 274 -4.88 30.32 -9.62
N GLU A 275 -4.16 31.22 -10.31
CA GLU A 275 -3.09 32.00 -9.69
C GLU A 275 -3.71 32.59 -8.42
N GLU A 276 -3.32 32.10 -7.24
CA GLU A 276 -3.58 32.82 -6.01
C GLU A 276 -2.84 34.15 -6.18
N ASP A 277 -3.57 35.17 -6.66
CA ASP A 277 -3.16 36.56 -6.68
C ASP A 277 -2.87 36.95 -5.22
N PHE A 278 -1.64 36.69 -4.79
CA PHE A 278 -1.12 37.24 -3.55
C PHE A 278 -0.93 38.75 -3.79
N GLU A 279 -2.00 39.52 -3.62
CA GLU A 279 -1.89 40.94 -3.38
C GLU A 279 -1.15 41.16 -2.05
N TRP A 280 0.14 41.47 -2.18
CA TRP A 280 1.04 41.97 -1.13
C TRP A 280 0.72 43.41 -0.71
#